data_AF-A0A7D5R6N7-F1
#
_entry.id   AF-A0A7D5R6N7-F1
#
_cell.length_a   1.000
_cell.length_b   1.000
_cell.length_c   1.000
_cell.angle_alpha   90.00
_cell.angle_beta   90.00
_cell.angle_gamma   90.00
#
_symmetry.space_group_name_H-M   'P 1'
#
loop_
_entity.id
_entity.type
_entity.pdbx_description
1 polymer ?
#
loop_
_entity_poly.entity_id
_entity_poly.type
_entity_poly.pdbx_seq_one_letter_code
_entity_poly.pdbx_strand_id
1 'polypeptide(L)'
;MLPDRCSVMEEGKQCVNTPEFIVSIVADQDEYMFGVTCQKHKQIVSGKIGLLQNEGKIRDGKIIFSPVKAVGTDCIHGDSNDFVQIDMKSSKN
;
A
#
# COMPACT_ATOMS: atom_id res chain seq x y z
N MET A 1 3.80 2.59 5.28
CA MET A 1 2.92 1.44 5.62
C MET A 1 1.79 1.38 4.60
N LEU A 2 1.22 0.19 4.36
CA LEU A 2 0.01 0.05 3.53
C LEU A 2 -1.21 0.58 4.30
N PRO A 3 -2.27 1.04 3.61
CA PRO A 3 -3.50 1.46 4.26
C PRO A 3 -4.21 0.30 4.97
N ASP A 4 -4.84 0.57 6.10
CA ASP A 4 -5.58 -0.45 6.86
C ASP A 4 -6.93 -0.84 6.22
N ARG A 5 -7.35 -0.10 5.18
CA ARG A 5 -8.68 -0.21 4.58
C ARG A 5 -8.63 -0.23 3.06
N CYS A 6 -9.52 -1.01 2.46
CA CYS A 6 -9.75 -1.09 1.02
C CYS A 6 -9.98 0.31 0.41
N SER A 7 -9.48 0.53 -0.82
CA SER A 7 -9.63 1.80 -1.53
C SER A 7 -11.03 2.05 -2.13
N VAL A 8 -11.96 1.10 -2.00
CA VAL A 8 -13.31 1.22 -2.59
C VAL A 8 -14.26 1.95 -1.66
N MET A 9 -15.05 2.86 -2.22
CA MET A 9 -16.22 3.46 -1.58
C MET A 9 -17.50 2.74 -2.01
N GLU A 10 -18.31 2.31 -1.06
CA GLU A 10 -19.68 1.78 -1.24
C GLU A 10 -20.65 2.74 -0.54
N GLU A 11 -21.70 3.20 -1.24
CA GLU A 11 -22.75 4.05 -0.66
C GLU A 11 -22.22 5.31 0.05
N GLY A 12 -21.15 5.91 -0.49
CA GLY A 12 -20.50 7.10 0.07
C GLY A 12 -19.61 6.82 1.29
N LYS A 13 -19.48 5.57 1.73
CA LYS A 13 -18.60 5.16 2.84
C LYS A 13 -17.43 4.35 2.33
N GLN A 14 -16.27 4.58 2.92
CA GLN A 14 -15.09 3.75 2.63
C GLN A 14 -15.30 2.34 3.16
N CYS A 15 -14.98 1.34 2.35
CA CYS A 15 -14.97 -0.05 2.78
C CYS A 15 -14.04 -0.24 3.98
N VAL A 16 -14.52 -0.93 5.01
CA VAL A 16 -13.77 -1.18 6.26
C VAL A 16 -12.93 -2.44 6.23
N ASN A 17 -13.00 -3.23 5.14
CA ASN A 17 -12.24 -4.46 5.02
C ASN A 17 -10.75 -4.14 4.83
N THR A 18 -9.91 -4.94 5.46
CA THR A 18 -8.46 -4.90 5.24
C THR A 18 -8.14 -5.25 3.78
N PRO A 19 -7.19 -4.54 3.14
CA PRO A 19 -6.78 -4.90 1.80
C PRO A 19 -6.02 -6.22 1.76
N GLU A 20 -6.39 -7.06 0.80
CA GLU A 20 -5.76 -8.36 0.57
C GLU A 20 -4.88 -8.33 -0.68
N PHE A 21 -5.09 -7.35 -1.56
CA PHE A 21 -4.37 -7.22 -2.83
C PHE A 21 -3.88 -5.80 -3.07
N ILE A 22 -2.65 -5.68 -3.54
CA ILE A 22 -2.14 -4.52 -4.25
C ILE A 22 -2.60 -4.64 -5.70
N VAL A 23 -3.14 -3.54 -6.21
CA VAL A 23 -3.60 -3.41 -7.59
C VAL A 23 -2.60 -2.56 -8.34
N SER A 24 -2.06 -3.09 -9.43
CA SER A 24 -1.14 -2.40 -10.31
C SER A 24 -1.55 -2.57 -11.77
N ILE A 25 -1.04 -1.69 -12.62
CA ILE A 25 -1.23 -1.75 -14.07
C ILE A 25 0.15 -1.87 -14.70
N VAL A 26 0.34 -2.91 -15.49
CA VAL A 26 1.52 -3.11 -16.32
C VAL A 26 1.20 -2.56 -17.71
N ALA A 27 1.87 -1.47 -18.09
CA ALA A 27 1.70 -0.81 -19.37
C ALA A 27 3.08 -0.63 -20.01
N ASP A 28 3.18 -0.98 -21.30
CA ASP A 28 4.44 -1.00 -22.04
C ASP A 28 5.54 -1.84 -21.37
N GLN A 29 6.45 -1.21 -20.63
CA GLN A 29 7.56 -1.84 -19.89
C GLN A 29 7.59 -1.42 -18.41
N ASP A 30 6.61 -0.64 -17.96
CA ASP A 30 6.52 -0.13 -16.60
C ASP A 30 5.35 -0.77 -15.85
N GLU A 31 5.48 -0.85 -14.54
CA GLU A 31 4.41 -1.20 -13.63
C GLU A 31 4.20 -0.05 -12.65
N TYR A 32 2.96 0.37 -12.48
CA TYR A 32 2.62 1.36 -11.47
C TYR A 32 1.49 0.86 -10.57
N MET A 33 1.61 1.16 -9.28
CA MET A 33 0.59 0.87 -8.29
C MET A 33 -0.60 1.80 -8.50
N PHE A 34 -1.79 1.22 -8.62
CA PHE A 34 -3.05 1.93 -8.73
C PHE A 34 -3.74 2.08 -7.36
N GLY A 35 -3.68 1.04 -6.51
CA GLY A 35 -4.31 1.09 -5.19
C GLY A 35 -4.31 -0.27 -4.47
N VAL A 36 -5.19 -0.40 -3.47
CA VAL A 36 -5.33 -1.65 -2.71
C VAL A 36 -6.80 -2.05 -2.59
N THR A 37 -7.09 -3.36 -2.56
CA THR A 37 -8.47 -3.85 -2.50
C THR A 37 -8.62 -5.11 -1.67
N CYS A 38 -9.80 -5.33 -1.11
CA CYS A 38 -10.17 -6.60 -0.50
C CYS A 38 -10.73 -7.58 -1.54
N GLN A 39 -10.82 -8.86 -1.19
CA GLN A 39 -11.30 -9.92 -2.08
C GLN A 39 -12.72 -9.63 -2.62
N LYS A 40 -13.62 -9.10 -1.77
CA LYS A 40 -15.00 -8.74 -2.15
C LYS A 40 -15.03 -7.72 -3.30
N HIS A 41 -14.07 -6.81 -3.35
CA HIS A 41 -14.07 -5.67 -4.27
C HIS A 41 -13.21 -5.85 -5.52
N LYS A 42 -12.53 -6.99 -5.65
CA LYS A 42 -11.64 -7.30 -6.76
C LYS A 42 -12.29 -7.09 -8.14
N GLN A 43 -13.50 -7.62 -8.34
CA GLN A 43 -14.21 -7.51 -9.62
C GLN A 43 -14.65 -6.08 -9.93
N ILE A 44 -15.12 -5.35 -8.92
CA ILE A 44 -15.55 -3.95 -9.06
C ILE A 44 -14.36 -3.07 -9.45
N VAL A 45 -13.19 -3.28 -8.81
CA VAL A 45 -11.97 -2.56 -9.15
C VAL A 45 -11.51 -2.89 -10.57
N SER A 46 -11.49 -4.17 -10.96
CA SER A 46 -11.12 -4.58 -12.32
C SER A 46 -12.01 -3.94 -13.37
N GLY A 47 -13.34 -3.92 -13.15
CA GLY A 47 -14.29 -3.29 -14.05
C GLY A 47 -14.10 -1.78 -14.17
N LYS A 48 -13.91 -1.08 -13.03
CA LYS A 48 -13.66 0.37 -13.04
C LYS A 48 -12.37 0.74 -13.75
N ILE A 49 -11.27 0.01 -13.52
CA ILE A 49 -10.01 0.26 -14.20
C ILE A 49 -10.16 0.04 -15.71
N GLY A 50 -10.84 -1.05 -16.13
CA GLY A 50 -11.12 -1.30 -17.54
C GLY A 50 -11.94 -0.19 -18.20
N LEU A 51 -12.95 0.37 -17.50
CA LEU A 51 -13.69 1.53 -18.00
C LEU A 51 -12.81 2.77 -18.15
N LEU A 52 -11.96 3.05 -17.15
CA LEU A 52 -11.05 4.20 -17.19
C LEU A 52 -10.00 4.09 -18.30
N GLN A 53 -9.54 2.87 -18.61
CA GLN A 53 -8.65 2.56 -19.74
C GLN A 53 -9.38 2.83 -21.06
N ASN A 54 -10.57 2.28 -21.24
CA ASN A 54 -11.39 2.50 -22.45
C ASN A 54 -11.73 3.98 -22.68
N GLU A 55 -11.92 4.76 -21.60
CA GLU A 55 -12.15 6.21 -21.67
C GLU A 55 -10.87 7.03 -21.90
N GLY A 56 -9.69 6.39 -21.94
CA GLY A 56 -8.39 7.06 -22.10
C GLY A 56 -7.97 7.90 -20.89
N LYS A 57 -8.61 7.69 -19.72
CA LYS A 57 -8.30 8.44 -18.49
C LYS A 57 -7.06 7.90 -17.78
N ILE A 58 -6.74 6.64 -17.99
CA ILE A 58 -5.52 5.99 -17.49
C ILE A 58 -4.89 5.18 -18.63
N ARG A 59 -3.60 4.86 -18.50
CA ARG A 59 -2.87 4.10 -19.52
C ARG A 59 -3.47 2.70 -19.70
N ASP A 60 -3.63 2.31 -20.96
CA ASP A 60 -3.99 0.93 -21.32
C ASP A 60 -2.88 -0.03 -20.88
N GLY A 61 -3.27 -1.14 -20.28
CA GLY A 61 -2.34 -2.05 -19.66
C GLY A 61 -3.04 -3.18 -18.92
N LYS A 62 -2.27 -4.19 -18.54
CA LYS A 62 -2.78 -5.36 -17.83
C LYS A 62 -2.92 -5.07 -16.34
N ILE A 63 -4.12 -5.30 -15.81
CA ILE A 63 -4.39 -5.19 -14.37
C ILE A 63 -3.81 -6.41 -13.65
N ILE A 64 -2.99 -6.18 -12.63
CA ILE A 64 -2.40 -7.20 -11.78
C ILE A 64 -2.92 -7.04 -10.35
N PHE A 65 -3.28 -8.17 -9.72
CA PHE A 65 -3.69 -8.24 -8.33
C PHE A 65 -2.68 -9.10 -7.56
N SER A 66 -1.78 -8.45 -6.83
CA SER A 66 -0.74 -9.11 -6.06
C SER A 66 -1.15 -9.22 -4.60
N PRO A 67 -1.15 -10.42 -3.98
CA PRO A 67 -1.54 -10.57 -2.59
C PRO A 67 -0.60 -9.79 -1.66
N VAL A 68 -1.17 -9.07 -0.69
CA VAL A 68 -0.42 -8.35 0.33
C VAL A 68 0.30 -9.37 1.22
N LYS A 69 1.58 -9.16 1.46
CA LYS A 69 2.39 -9.94 2.40
C LYS A 69 2.93 -9.01 3.47
N ALA A 70 2.72 -9.36 4.73
CA ALA A 70 3.36 -8.67 5.84
C ALA A 70 4.85 -9.03 5.83
N VAL A 71 5.72 -8.02 5.78
CA VAL A 71 7.16 -8.17 5.91
C VAL A 71 7.59 -7.41 7.15
N GLY A 72 8.04 -8.14 8.17
CA GLY A 72 8.70 -7.54 9.33
C GLY A 72 10.04 -6.98 8.88
N THR A 73 10.25 -5.69 9.14
CA THR A 73 11.52 -5.02 8.91
C THR A 73 12.01 -4.49 10.24
N ASP A 74 13.30 -4.61 10.52
CA ASP A 74 13.94 -4.02 11.70
C ASP A 74 14.14 -2.52 11.46
N CYS A 75 13.05 -1.80 11.16
CA CYS A 75 13.09 -0.37 10.89
C CYS A 75 13.46 0.37 12.18
N ILE A 76 14.74 0.73 12.30
CA ILE A 76 15.26 1.62 13.35
C ILE A 76 14.96 3.07 12.95
N HIS A 77 14.32 3.86 13.82
CA HIS A 77 13.92 5.23 13.50
C HIS A 77 15.13 6.18 13.45
N GLY A 78 16.22 5.85 14.15
CA GLY A 78 17.49 6.57 14.11
C GLY A 78 17.39 8.02 14.60
N ASP A 79 16.30 8.37 15.29
CA ASP A 79 16.07 9.70 15.84
C ASP A 79 16.53 9.80 17.30
N SER A 80 16.48 11.01 17.87
CA SER A 80 16.96 11.31 19.23
C SER A 80 16.36 10.40 20.32
N ASN A 81 15.18 9.81 20.11
CA ASN A 81 14.57 8.88 21.06
C ASN A 81 15.21 7.48 21.05
N ASP A 82 15.92 7.11 19.99
CA ASP A 82 16.60 5.81 19.87
C ASP A 82 18.01 5.82 20.52
N PHE A 83 18.52 6.99 20.91
CA PHE A 83 19.83 7.09 21.57
C PHE A 83 19.74 6.80 23.06
N VAL A 84 20.57 5.87 23.54
CA VAL A 84 20.76 5.62 24.97
C VAL A 84 21.86 6.56 25.48
N GLN A 85 21.52 7.46 26.40
CA GLN A 85 22.50 8.30 27.09
C GLN A 85 23.30 7.44 28.10
N ILE A 86 24.59 7.28 27.85
CA ILE A 86 25.50 6.60 28.78
C ILE A 86 26.20 7.66 29.62
N ASP A 87 25.75 7.83 30.87
CA ASP A 87 26.44 8.68 31.84
C ASP A 87 27.72 7.99 32.32
N MET A 88 28.88 8.43 31.80
CA MET A 88 30.17 7.99 32.31
C MET A 88 30.39 8.60 33.70
N LYS A 89 30.22 7.81 34.76
CA LYS A 89 30.70 8.19 36.09
C LYS A 89 32.22 8.27 36.06
N SER A 90 32.75 9.48 36.01
CA SER A 90 34.19 9.72 36.23
C SER A 90 34.51 9.29 37.66
N SER A 91 35.27 8.18 37.78
CA SER A 91 35.82 7.74 39.06
C SER A 91 36.87 8.78 39.47
N LYS A 92 36.48 9.73 40.32
CA LYS A 92 37.42 10.64 40.97
C LYS A 92 38.29 9.81 41.90
N ASN A 93 39.58 9.75 41.56
CA ASN A 93 40.67 9.35 42.46
C ASN A 93 40.94 10.49 43.46
#